data_AF-A0A068V8I2-F1
#
_entry.id   AF-A0A068V8I2-F1
#
_cell.length_a   1.000
_cell.length_b   1.000
_cell.length_c   1.000
_cell.angle_alpha   90.00
_cell.angle_beta   90.00
_cell.angle_gamma   90.00
#
_symmetry.space_group_name_H-M   'P 1'
#
loop_
_entity.id
_entity.type
_entity.pdbx_description
1 polymer ?
#
loop_
_entity_poly.entity_id
_entity_poly.type
_entity_poly.pdbx_seq_one_letter_code
_entity_poly.pdbx_strand_id
1 'polypeptide(L)' 'MYGTEFGLGKPVAVQKRSTNKFDWKLIVNPGAEGEGSMNFEICLLPHVMISLVSDREFMETVA' A
#
# COMPACT_ATOMS: atom_id res chain seq x y z
N MET A 1 12.11 -5.37 -3.45
CA MET A 1 11.14 -5.85 -2.44
C MET A 1 10.60 -7.23 -2.77
N TYR A 2 10.13 -7.51 -3.99
CA TYR A 2 9.69 -8.87 -4.39
C TYR A 2 10.76 -9.75 -5.08
N GLY A 3 11.90 -9.19 -5.51
CA GLY A 3 12.97 -9.97 -6.15
C GLY A 3 13.93 -10.68 -5.19
N THR A 4 13.70 -10.59 -3.88
CA THR A 4 14.53 -11.26 -2.87
C THR A 4 13.83 -12.57 -2.50
N GLU A 5 14.41 -13.69 -2.91
CA GLU A 5 13.92 -15.03 -2.59
C GLU A 5 14.92 -15.74 -1.69
N PHE A 6 14.48 -16.16 -0.51
CA PHE A 6 15.31 -16.89 0.46
C PHE A 6 15.13 -18.42 0.32
N GLY A 7 14.83 -18.91 -0.88
CA GLY A 7 14.48 -20.32 -1.13
C GLY A 7 13.05 -20.71 -0.74
N LEU A 8 12.21 -19.73 -0.37
CA LEU A 8 10.79 -19.90 -0.05
C LEU A 8 9.85 -19.49 -1.20
N GLY A 9 10.41 -19.19 -2.38
CA GLY A 9 9.70 -18.62 -3.53
C GLY A 9 9.44 -17.12 -3.40
N LYS A 10 8.66 -16.58 -4.36
CA LYS A 10 8.34 -15.15 -4.47
C LYS A 10 7.50 -14.69 -3.26
N PRO A 11 7.82 -13.55 -2.63
CA PRO A 11 7.03 -13.01 -1.53
C PRO A 11 5.57 -12.73 -1.97
N VAL A 12 4.60 -13.14 -1.15
CA VAL A 12 3.16 -12.91 -1.41
C VAL A 12 2.77 -11.45 -1.14
N ALA A 13 3.37 -10.84 -0.11
CA ALA A 13 3.16 -9.43 0.20
C ALA A 13 4.39 -8.86 0.90
N VAL A 14 4.69 -7.58 0.63
CA VAL A 14 5.69 -6.81 1.37
C VAL A 14 4.99 -5.70 2.15
N GLN A 15 4.96 -5.84 3.46
CA GLN A 15 4.43 -4.83 4.37
C GLN A 15 5.59 -4.13 5.08
N LYS A 16 5.56 -2.80 5.12
CA LYS A 16 6.47 -2.07 6.00
C LYS A 16 5.93 -2.12 7.43
N ARG A 17 6.83 -2.27 8.38
CA ARG A 17 6.50 -2.11 9.81
C ARG A 17 5.95 -0.70 10.04
N SER A 18 5.01 -0.60 10.98
CA SER A 18 4.32 0.65 11.33
C SER A 18 5.17 1.66 12.12
N THR A 19 6.49 1.67 11.95
CA THR A 19 7.35 2.65 12.60
C THR A 19 7.28 3.98 11.84
N ASN A 20 7.12 5.09 12.58
CA ASN A 20 7.04 6.46 12.06
C ASN A 20 5.83 6.73 11.16
N LYS A 21 4.63 6.29 11.57
CA LYS A 21 3.36 6.70 10.94
C LYS A 21 2.96 8.09 11.49
N PHE A 22 3.02 9.11 10.66
CA PHE A 22 2.51 10.45 10.93
C PHE A 22 1.45 10.79 9.89
N ASP A 23 0.57 11.72 10.22
CA ASP A 23 -0.49 12.15 9.31
C ASP A 23 0.10 12.63 7.97
N TRP A 24 -0.59 12.35 6.88
CA TRP A 24 -0.15 12.66 5.51
C TRP A 24 1.04 11.84 4.97
N LYS A 25 1.47 10.78 5.66
CA LYS A 25 2.54 9.91 5.16
C LYS A 25 1.99 8.97 4.09
N LEU A 26 2.49 9.12 2.86
CA LEU A 26 2.27 8.18 1.76
C LEU A 26 3.55 7.40 1.46
N ILE A 27 3.44 6.08 1.38
CA ILE A 27 4.51 5.19 0.96
C ILE A 27 3.98 4.43 -0.25
N VAL A 28 4.78 4.36 -1.31
CA VAL A 28 4.42 3.59 -2.49
C VAL A 28 5.44 2.49 -2.74
N ASN A 29 4.94 1.28 -2.97
CA ASN A 29 5.72 0.08 -3.17
C ASN A 29 5.25 -0.63 -4.45
N PRO A 30 6.12 -1.44 -5.09
CA PRO A 30 5.70 -2.33 -6.15
C PRO A 30 4.58 -3.28 -5.67
N GLY A 31 3.64 -3.64 -6.54
CA GLY A 31 2.62 -4.63 -6.26
C GLY A 31 3.17 -6.06 -6.29
N ALA A 32 2.45 -6.98 -5.66
CA ALA A 32 2.84 -8.40 -5.61
C ALA A 32 2.65 -9.11 -6.97
N GLU A 33 1.68 -8.66 -7.77
CA GLU A 33 1.28 -9.28 -9.03
C GLU A 33 2.34 -9.11 -10.14
N GLY A 34 3.22 -8.12 -10.02
CA GLY A 34 4.17 -7.78 -11.08
C GLY A 34 3.55 -6.88 -12.16
N GLU A 35 4.27 -6.64 -13.25
CA GLU A 35 3.77 -5.94 -14.45
C GLU A 35 3.16 -4.54 -14.23
N GLY A 36 3.79 -3.72 -13.39
CA GLY A 36 3.33 -2.34 -13.17
C GLY A 36 2.27 -2.17 -12.08
N SER A 37 1.86 -3.26 -11.43
CA SER A 37 1.07 -3.20 -10.20
C SER A 37 1.80 -2.42 -9.11
N MET A 38 1.04 -1.68 -8.31
CA MET A 38 1.57 -0.77 -7.29
C MET A 38 0.68 -0.83 -6.04
N ASN A 39 1.30 -0.96 -4.88
CA ASN A 39 0.62 -0.91 -3.59
C ASN A 39 1.06 0.34 -2.85
N PHE A 40 0.12 1.12 -2.32
CA PHE A 40 0.43 2.25 -1.48
C PHE A 40 -0.10 2.05 -0.05
N GLU A 41 0.62 2.62 0.90
CA GLU A 41 0.24 2.72 2.30
C GLU A 41 0.13 4.19 2.65
N ILE A 42 -1.05 4.61 3.09
CA ILE A 42 -1.31 5.98 3.52
C ILE A 42 -1.66 6.01 5.01
N CYS A 43 -1.07 6.94 5.75
CA CYS A 43 -1.42 7.20 7.14
C CYS A 43 -2.13 8.55 7.22
N LEU A 44 -3.41 8.52 7.59
CA LEU A 44 -4.25 9.70 7.71
C LEU A 44 -4.95 9.73 9.06
N LEU A 45 -5.39 10.92 9.49
CA LEU A 45 -6.33 11.05 10.59
C LEU A 45 -7.62 10.25 10.30
N PRO A 46 -8.26 9.67 11.33
CA PRO A 46 -9.43 8.79 11.15
C PRO A 46 -10.54 9.41 10.32
N HIS A 47 -10.84 10.69 10.52
CA HIS A 47 -11.90 11.39 9.77
C HIS A 47 -11.55 11.57 8.29
N VAL A 48 -10.28 11.82 7.96
CA VAL A 48 -9.82 11.95 6.56
C VAL A 48 -9.83 10.58 5.88
N MET A 49 -9.41 9.52 6.60
CA MET A 49 -9.47 8.15 6.08
C MET A 49 -10.91 7.72 5.75
N ILE A 50 -11.87 8.06 6.62
CA ILE A 50 -13.29 7.76 6.37
C ILE A 50 -13.79 8.48 5.11
N SER A 51 -13.44 9.76 4.93
CA SER A 51 -13.79 10.50 3.72
C SER A 51 -13.16 9.89 2.47
N LEU A 52 -11.89 9.50 2.52
CA LEU A 52 -11.17 8.92 1.40
C LEU A 52 -11.76 7.56 0.96
N VAL A 53 -12.10 6.70 1.91
CA VAL A 53 -12.73 5.39 1.62
C VAL A 53 -14.17 5.54 1.12
N SER A 54 -14.83 6.66 1.45
CA SER A 54 -16.18 6.98 0.97
C SER A 54 -16.20 7.61 -0.43
N ASP A 55 -15.03 8.03 -0.93
CA ASP A 55 -14.89 8.62 -2.26
C ASP A 55 -14.92 7.53 -3.33
N ARG A 56 -15.96 7.56 -4.18
CA ARG A 56 -16.16 6.54 -5.22
C ARG A 56 -15.13 6.64 -6.34
N GLU A 57 -14.80 7.85 -6.77
CA GLU A 57 -13.85 8.07 -7.86
C GLU A 57 -12.46 7.55 -7.46
N PHE A 58 -12.07 7.81 -6.22
CA PHE A 58 -10.86 7.26 -5.65
C PHE A 58 -10.91 5.73 -5.56
N MET A 59 -11.97 5.16 -4.98
CA MET A 59 -12.07 3.71 -4.79
C MET A 59 -12.19 2.92 -6.11
N GLU A 60 -12.76 3.50 -7.16
CA GLU A 60 -12.78 2.92 -8.52
C GLU A 60 -11.38 2.86 -9.15
N THR A 61 -10.49 3.79 -8.78
CA THR A 61 -9.11 3.84 -9.29
C THR A 61 -8.16 2.90 -8.54
N VAL A 62 -8.52 2.53 -7.30
CA VAL A 62 -7.70 1.69 -6.40
C VAL A 62 -8.13 0.22 -6.41
N ALA A 63 -9.30 -0.08 -7.00
CA ALA A 63 -9.85 -1.43 -7.15
C ALA A 63 -8.95 -2.35 -7.99
#